data_AF-A0A077MCU7-F1
#
_entry.id   AF-A0A077MCU7-F1
#
_cell.length_a   1.000
_cell.length_b   1.000
_cell.length_c   1.000
_cell.angle_alpha   90.00
_cell.angle_beta   90.00
_cell.angle_gamma   90.00
#
_symmetry.space_group_name_H-M   'P 1'
#
loop_
_entity.id
_entity.type
_entity.pdbx_description
1 polymer ?
#
loop_
_entity_poly.entity_id
_entity_poly.type
_entity_poly.pdbx_seq_one_letter_code
_entity_poly.pdbx_strand_id
1 'polypeptide(L)'
;MWLPLQTVEPAMGTLQFASGTNAVGSLSEEVISAASESFFAAQVVDGVLGERFPVSEPASLALGDASFHGGWTLHRALANGTDRMRAVMTVIWYADGERVVERPGAHAAGDLERWLPGCAPGDVAASPLNPVVLDAVRLDPVLLTPSAPGREGFVRS
;
A
#
# COMPACT_ATOMS: atom_id res chain seq x y z
N MET A 1 -2.95 1.78 2.32
CA MET A 1 -2.95 3.26 2.27
C MET A 1 -1.80 3.78 3.09
N TRP A 2 -1.18 4.85 2.61
CA TRP A 2 -0.25 5.66 3.34
C TRP A 2 -0.74 7.11 3.30
N LEU A 3 -0.96 7.70 4.46
CA LEU A 3 -1.53 9.04 4.64
C LEU A 3 -0.60 9.85 5.52
N PRO A 4 -0.04 10.97 5.03
CA PRO A 4 0.81 11.82 5.85
C PRO A 4 -0.05 12.65 6.81
N LEU A 5 0.42 12.79 8.05
CA LEU A 5 -0.25 13.58 9.09
C LEU A 5 0.20 15.05 9.11
N GLN A 6 0.97 15.43 8.09
CA GLN A 6 1.56 16.75 7.84
C GLN A 6 1.89 16.83 6.35
N THR A 7 2.22 18.00 5.81
CA THR A 7 2.85 18.04 4.48
C THR A 7 4.19 17.30 4.53
N VAL A 8 4.42 16.39 3.59
CA VAL A 8 5.67 15.63 3.45
C VAL A 8 6.25 15.89 2.08
N GLU A 9 7.43 16.46 2.05
CA GLU A 9 8.20 16.72 0.84
C GLU A 9 9.18 15.57 0.56
N PRO A 10 9.69 15.42 -0.68
CA PRO A 10 10.67 14.40 -1.04
C PRO A 10 11.88 14.32 -0.09
N ALA A 11 12.38 15.45 0.40
CA ALA A 11 13.50 15.52 1.34
C ALA A 11 13.21 14.85 2.69
N MET A 12 11.93 14.77 3.08
CA MET A 12 11.49 14.05 4.28
C MET A 12 11.40 12.53 4.06
N GLY A 13 11.62 12.07 2.82
CA GLY A 13 11.65 10.67 2.43
C GLY A 13 10.27 10.12 2.04
N THR A 14 9.68 10.63 0.97
CA THR A 14 8.39 10.10 0.47
C THR A 14 8.56 8.72 -0.18
N LEU A 15 7.44 8.12 -0.59
CA LEU A 15 7.42 6.77 -1.16
C LEU A 15 7.85 6.77 -2.63
N GLN A 16 8.48 5.67 -3.04
CA GLN A 16 8.64 5.27 -4.44
C GLN A 16 7.94 3.94 -4.67
N PHE A 17 7.38 3.77 -5.86
CA PHE A 17 6.64 2.59 -6.28
C PHE A 17 7.16 2.10 -7.62
N ALA A 18 7.34 0.79 -7.78
CA ALA A 18 7.59 0.16 -9.07
C ALA A 18 6.25 -0.24 -9.71
N SER A 19 5.85 0.50 -10.74
CA SER A 19 4.53 0.41 -11.37
C SER A 19 4.33 -0.94 -12.07
N GLY A 20 3.18 -1.58 -11.85
CA GLY A 20 2.80 -2.85 -12.48
C GLY A 20 3.27 -4.13 -11.76
N THR A 21 4.11 -4.01 -10.74
CA THR A 21 4.63 -5.16 -9.97
C THR A 21 3.52 -5.94 -9.25
N ASN A 22 2.43 -5.27 -8.87
CA ASN A 22 1.29 -5.91 -8.22
C ASN A 22 0.61 -7.00 -9.06
N ALA A 23 0.72 -6.92 -10.39
CA ALA A 23 0.11 -7.89 -11.31
C ALA A 23 0.98 -9.15 -11.50
N VAL A 24 2.22 -9.13 -11.01
CA VAL A 24 3.20 -10.22 -11.20
C VAL A 24 3.25 -11.15 -9.99
N GLY A 25 2.67 -10.73 -8.86
CA GLY A 25 2.69 -11.48 -7.61
C GLY A 25 3.95 -11.22 -6.79
N SER A 26 4.32 -12.16 -5.91
CA SER A 26 5.50 -12.01 -5.06
C SER A 26 6.77 -12.03 -5.88
N LEU A 27 7.51 -10.91 -5.86
CA LEU A 27 8.82 -10.79 -6.52
C LEU A 27 9.99 -11.16 -5.60
N SER A 28 9.75 -11.28 -4.29
CA SER A 28 10.72 -11.75 -3.30
C SER A 28 10.04 -12.65 -2.27
N GLU A 29 10.77 -13.63 -1.75
CA GLU A 29 10.35 -14.40 -0.56
C GLU A 29 10.83 -13.76 0.75
N GLU A 30 11.61 -12.67 0.66
CA GLU A 30 12.25 -12.06 1.81
C GLU A 30 11.29 -11.20 2.66
N VAL A 31 11.34 -11.43 3.97
CA VAL A 31 10.60 -10.68 4.99
C VAL A 31 11.14 -9.25 5.09
N ILE A 32 10.22 -8.30 5.27
CA ILE A 32 10.46 -6.85 5.43
C ILE A 32 11.63 -6.62 6.42
N SER A 33 12.79 -6.30 5.87
CA SER A 33 14.05 -6.07 6.60
C SER A 33 15.00 -5.20 5.78
N ALA A 34 16.21 -4.90 6.27
CA ALA A 34 17.24 -4.22 5.48
C ALA A 34 17.54 -4.92 4.14
N ALA A 35 17.33 -6.24 4.08
CA ALA A 35 17.48 -7.01 2.85
C ALA A 35 16.39 -6.69 1.81
N SER A 36 15.19 -6.27 2.23
CA SER A 36 14.13 -5.79 1.32
C SER A 36 14.48 -4.43 0.68
N GLU A 37 15.21 -3.57 1.40
CA GLU A 37 15.72 -2.31 0.86
C GLU A 37 16.86 -2.55 -0.14
N SER A 38 17.78 -3.47 0.18
CA SER A 38 18.81 -3.93 -0.75
C SER A 38 18.21 -4.65 -1.96
N PHE A 39 17.14 -5.43 -1.80
CA PHE A 39 16.42 -6.07 -2.91
C PHE A 39 15.78 -5.04 -3.83
N PHE A 40 15.10 -4.03 -3.27
CA PHE A 40 14.55 -2.93 -4.07
C PHE A 40 15.67 -2.21 -4.84
N ALA A 41 16.76 -1.84 -4.17
CA ALA A 41 17.88 -1.18 -4.81
C ALA A 41 18.52 -2.05 -5.91
N ALA A 42 18.85 -3.31 -5.60
CA ALA A 42 19.53 -4.21 -6.52
C ALA A 42 18.67 -4.63 -7.73
N GLN A 43 17.36 -4.74 -7.57
CA GLN A 43 16.49 -5.18 -8.66
C GLN A 43 15.95 -4.01 -9.46
N VAL A 44 15.61 -2.90 -8.81
CA VAL A 44 14.93 -1.78 -9.46
C VAL A 44 15.91 -0.67 -9.87
N VAL A 45 16.87 -0.30 -9.01
CA VAL A 45 17.83 0.79 -9.28
C VAL A 45 18.97 0.33 -10.18
N ASP A 46 19.44 -0.92 -10.04
CA ASP A 46 20.52 -1.47 -10.90
C ASP A 46 20.02 -1.89 -12.30
N GLY A 47 18.77 -1.55 -12.65
CA GLY A 47 18.24 -1.59 -14.03
C GLY A 47 17.52 -2.87 -14.45
N VAL A 48 17.61 -3.96 -13.68
CA VAL A 48 17.02 -5.27 -14.04
C VAL A 48 15.49 -5.23 -14.12
N LEU A 49 14.85 -4.51 -13.21
CA LEU A 49 13.40 -4.27 -13.19
C LEU A 49 13.02 -2.90 -13.72
N GLY A 50 13.93 -1.91 -13.71
CA GLY A 50 13.63 -0.53 -14.13
C GLY A 50 13.15 -0.40 -15.57
N GLU A 51 13.63 -1.25 -16.48
CA GLU A 51 13.15 -1.29 -17.87
C GLU A 51 11.72 -1.85 -18.00
N ARG A 52 11.33 -2.74 -17.09
CA ARG A 52 10.04 -3.45 -17.13
C ARG A 52 8.97 -2.82 -16.24
N PHE A 53 9.38 -2.20 -15.14
CA PHE A 53 8.53 -1.62 -14.11
C PHE A 53 9.01 -0.20 -13.80
N PRO A 54 8.40 0.81 -14.45
CA PRO A 54 8.75 2.21 -14.22
C PRO A 54 8.60 2.58 -12.74
N VAL A 55 9.62 3.24 -12.20
CA VAL A 55 9.64 3.70 -10.81
C VAL A 55 9.09 5.10 -10.74
N SER A 56 8.17 5.34 -9.80
CA SER A 56 7.70 6.69 -9.53
C SER A 56 8.80 7.53 -8.89
N GLU A 57 8.92 8.77 -9.34
CA GLU A 57 9.71 9.77 -8.62
C GLU A 57 9.07 10.07 -7.25
N PRO A 58 9.87 10.38 -6.22
CA PRO A 58 9.34 10.81 -4.93
C PRO A 58 8.56 12.13 -5.12
N ALA A 59 7.29 12.13 -4.74
CA ALA A 59 6.42 13.30 -4.85
C ALA A 59 6.15 13.93 -3.48
N SER A 60 5.79 15.22 -3.46
CA SER A 60 5.24 15.87 -2.27
C SER A 60 3.80 15.41 -2.04
N LEU A 61 3.42 15.21 -0.78
CA LEU A 61 2.04 14.99 -0.37
C LEU A 61 1.63 16.07 0.63
N ALA A 62 0.54 16.78 0.32
CA ALA A 62 -0.07 17.76 1.20
C ALA A 62 -0.88 17.06 2.32
N LEU A 63 -1.23 17.82 3.36
CA LEU A 63 -2.15 17.33 4.38
C LEU A 63 -3.50 16.96 3.74
N GLY A 64 -3.94 15.72 3.96
CA GLY A 64 -5.17 15.18 3.37
C GLY A 64 -4.96 14.37 2.09
N ASP A 65 -3.77 14.43 1.47
CA ASP A 65 -3.41 13.51 0.39
C ASP A 65 -3.25 12.09 0.94
N ALA A 66 -3.37 11.09 0.08
CA ALA A 66 -3.07 9.71 0.42
C ALA A 66 -2.57 8.95 -0.81
N SER A 67 -1.74 7.94 -0.58
CA SER A 67 -1.38 6.95 -1.60
C SER A 67 -1.98 5.59 -1.25
N PHE A 68 -2.31 4.84 -2.30
CA PHE A 68 -2.83 3.48 -2.23
C PHE A 68 -1.95 2.60 -3.11
N HIS A 69 -1.67 1.40 -2.63
CA HIS A 69 -0.87 0.40 -3.34
C HIS A 69 -1.40 -0.98 -3.01
N GLY A 70 -1.27 -1.92 -3.96
CA GLY A 70 -1.67 -3.31 -3.77
C GLY A 70 -0.67 -4.06 -2.90
N GLY A 71 -1.07 -5.19 -2.32
CA GLY A 71 -0.21 -6.01 -1.44
C GLY A 71 1.10 -6.47 -2.09
N TRP A 72 1.11 -6.66 -3.41
CA TRP A 72 2.29 -7.02 -4.19
C TRP A 72 2.97 -5.85 -4.91
N THR A 73 2.53 -4.60 -4.68
CA THR A 73 3.23 -3.44 -5.23
C THR A 73 4.57 -3.30 -4.51
N LEU A 74 5.67 -3.48 -5.24
CA LEU A 74 7.00 -3.22 -4.73
C LEU A 74 7.16 -1.71 -4.49
N HIS A 75 7.50 -1.34 -3.25
CA HIS A 75 7.61 0.05 -2.83
C HIS A 75 8.68 0.22 -1.75
N ARG A 76 9.16 1.45 -1.58
CA ARG A 76 10.05 1.83 -0.46
C ARG A 76 9.75 3.22 0.03
N ALA A 77 10.01 3.48 1.30
CA ALA A 77 10.10 4.83 1.84
C ALA A 77 11.56 5.28 1.84
N LEU A 78 11.83 6.48 1.34
CA LEU A 78 13.17 7.03 1.37
C LEU A 78 13.56 7.50 2.78
N ALA A 79 14.87 7.65 3.01
CA ALA A 79 15.41 8.19 4.25
C ALA A 79 14.92 9.63 4.46
N ASN A 80 14.64 9.99 5.72
CA ASN A 80 14.32 11.36 6.08
C ASN A 80 15.61 12.15 6.26
N GLY A 81 15.90 13.05 5.32
CA GLY A 81 17.09 13.91 5.34
C GLY A 81 16.91 15.21 6.11
N THR A 82 15.76 15.42 6.75
CA THR A 82 15.43 16.66 7.49
C THR A 82 15.54 16.45 9.00
N ASP A 83 15.51 17.54 9.75
CA ASP A 83 15.44 17.55 11.22
C ASP A 83 14.00 17.41 11.76
N ARG A 84 13.00 17.30 10.87
CA ARG A 84 11.59 17.17 11.24
C ARG A 84 11.14 15.73 11.12
N MET A 85 10.41 15.24 12.13
CA MET A 85 9.79 13.92 12.08
C MET A 85 8.81 13.82 10.89
N ARG A 86 8.86 12.70 10.16
CA ARG A 86 7.86 12.33 9.16
C ARG A 86 6.75 11.51 9.82
N ALA A 87 5.65 12.17 10.20
CA ALA A 87 4.49 11.52 10.82
C ALA A 87 3.51 11.00 9.75
N VAL A 88 3.18 9.71 9.80
CA VAL A 88 2.34 9.03 8.80
C VAL A 88 1.41 8.04 9.47
N MET A 89 0.25 7.83 8.85
CA MET A 89 -0.68 6.75 9.20
C MET A 89 -0.75 5.76 8.04
N THR A 90 -0.68 4.48 8.37
CA THR A 90 -0.89 3.39 7.42
C THR A 90 -2.17 2.63 7.78
N VAL A 91 -2.95 2.30 6.77
CA VAL A 91 -4.12 1.41 6.90
C VAL A 91 -3.99 0.33 5.84
N ILE A 92 -4.14 -0.92 6.25
CA ILE A 92 -4.09 -2.09 5.38
C ILE A 92 -5.49 -2.69 5.37
N TRP A 93 -6.00 -2.95 4.17
CA TRP A 93 -7.22 -3.71 3.97
C TRP A 93 -6.88 -5.04 3.31
N TYR A 94 -7.67 -6.04 3.65
CA TYR A 94 -7.69 -7.34 3.00
C TYR A 94 -9.14 -7.70 2.69
N ALA A 95 -9.36 -8.66 1.79
CA ALA A 95 -10.70 -9.05 1.40
C ALA A 95 -11.44 -9.73 2.56
N ASP A 96 -12.75 -9.50 2.65
CA ASP A 96 -13.58 -10.22 3.62
C ASP A 96 -13.55 -11.73 3.34
N GLY A 97 -13.56 -12.53 4.41
CA GLY A 97 -13.46 -13.99 4.33
C GLY A 97 -12.05 -14.56 4.09
N GLU A 98 -11.02 -13.72 4.00
CA GLU A 98 -9.62 -14.18 3.94
C GLU A 98 -9.23 -14.94 5.21
N ARG A 99 -8.19 -15.78 5.08
CA ARG A 99 -7.73 -16.66 6.17
C ARG A 99 -6.35 -16.30 6.67
N VAL A 100 -6.12 -16.56 7.95
CA VAL A 100 -4.78 -16.53 8.53
C VAL A 100 -3.95 -17.63 7.87
N VAL A 101 -2.73 -17.29 7.45
CA VAL A 101 -1.77 -18.24 6.87
C VAL A 101 -1.59 -19.45 7.79
N GLU A 102 -1.76 -20.66 7.27
CA GLU A 102 -1.74 -21.91 8.08
C GLU A 102 -0.38 -22.17 8.74
N ARG A 103 0.71 -21.84 8.06
CA ARG A 103 2.08 -22.05 8.53
C ARG A 103 2.84 -20.73 8.51
N PRO A 104 2.55 -19.82 9.46
CA PRO A 104 3.21 -18.53 9.53
C PRO A 104 4.70 -18.71 9.81
N GLY A 105 5.55 -17.87 9.21
CA GLY A 105 6.97 -17.84 9.52
C GLY A 105 7.23 -17.42 10.97
N ALA A 106 8.47 -17.57 11.45
CA ALA A 106 8.83 -17.34 12.84
C ALA A 106 8.47 -15.93 13.37
N HIS A 107 8.47 -14.93 12.50
CA HIS A 107 8.13 -13.54 12.85
C HIS A 107 6.62 -13.25 12.92
N ALA A 108 5.80 -14.11 12.30
CA ALA A 108 4.37 -13.85 12.14
C ALA A 108 3.53 -14.19 13.38
N ALA A 109 4.09 -14.89 14.39
CA ALA A 109 3.37 -15.14 15.64
C ALA A 109 3.05 -13.84 16.40
N GLY A 110 4.03 -12.92 16.49
CA GLY A 110 3.81 -11.61 17.11
C GLY A 110 2.87 -10.71 16.30
N ASP A 111 2.92 -10.80 14.97
CA ASP A 111 2.01 -10.07 14.10
C ASP A 111 0.57 -10.60 14.22
N LEU A 112 0.38 -11.91 14.29
CA LEU A 112 -0.93 -12.53 14.50
C LEU A 112 -1.55 -12.05 15.82
N GLU A 113 -0.80 -12.13 16.93
CA GLU A 113 -1.29 -11.68 18.24
C GLU A 113 -1.62 -10.18 18.25
N ARG A 114 -0.80 -9.36 17.58
CA ARG A 114 -0.95 -7.90 17.56
C ARG A 114 -2.08 -7.42 16.65
N TRP A 115 -2.21 -7.98 15.46
CA TRP A 115 -3.06 -7.44 14.40
C TRP A 115 -4.34 -8.25 14.16
N LEU A 116 -4.38 -9.50 14.61
CA LEU A 116 -5.49 -10.44 14.47
C LEU A 116 -5.74 -11.19 15.80
N PRO A 117 -5.90 -10.48 16.94
CA PRO A 117 -6.01 -11.10 18.26
C PRO A 117 -7.20 -12.07 18.35
N GLY A 118 -6.92 -13.29 18.82
CA GLY A 118 -7.91 -14.36 18.97
C GLY A 118 -8.11 -15.22 17.72
N CYS A 119 -7.47 -14.91 16.60
CA CYS A 119 -7.40 -15.81 15.45
C CYS A 119 -6.22 -16.79 15.58
N ALA A 120 -6.42 -18.03 15.16
CA ALA A 120 -5.37 -19.02 14.96
C ALA A 120 -5.01 -19.19 13.48
N PRO A 121 -3.85 -19.78 13.14
CA PRO A 121 -3.54 -20.17 11.77
C PRO A 121 -4.64 -21.02 11.13
N GLY A 122 -5.08 -20.66 9.93
CA GLY A 122 -6.18 -21.31 9.20
C GLY A 122 -7.58 -20.75 9.51
N ASP A 123 -7.76 -19.97 10.58
CA ASP A 123 -9.03 -19.31 10.87
C ASP A 123 -9.35 -18.24 9.82
N VAL A 124 -10.63 -17.87 9.72
CA VAL A 124 -11.01 -16.62 9.05
C VAL A 124 -10.35 -15.48 9.81
N ALA A 125 -9.70 -14.58 9.07
CA ALA A 125 -9.02 -13.40 9.61
C ALA A 125 -10.06 -12.35 10.07
N ALA A 126 -10.76 -12.65 11.15
CA ALA A 126 -11.81 -11.82 11.71
C ALA A 126 -11.58 -11.67 13.22
N SER A 127 -10.99 -10.53 13.60
CA SER A 127 -10.75 -10.18 14.99
C SER A 127 -11.50 -8.89 15.36
N PRO A 128 -11.65 -8.58 16.67
CA PRO A 128 -12.21 -7.30 17.12
C PRO A 128 -11.48 -6.05 16.57
N LEU A 129 -10.23 -6.19 16.12
CA LEU A 129 -9.45 -5.08 15.55
C LEU A 129 -9.61 -4.93 14.03
N ASN A 130 -10.30 -5.85 13.36
CA ASN A 130 -10.46 -5.86 11.91
C ASN A 130 -11.95 -5.80 11.52
N PRO A 131 -12.61 -4.66 11.73
CA PRO A 131 -14.01 -4.52 11.39
C PRO A 131 -14.24 -4.54 9.87
N VAL A 132 -15.41 -5.03 9.46
CA VAL A 132 -15.89 -4.87 8.09
C VAL A 132 -16.10 -3.38 7.81
N VAL A 133 -15.47 -2.87 6.75
CA VAL A 133 -15.49 -1.43 6.41
C VAL A 133 -16.78 -1.03 5.70
N LEU A 134 -17.31 -1.92 4.87
CA LEU A 134 -18.56 -1.72 4.16
C LEU A 134 -19.32 -3.06 4.17
N ASP A 135 -20.47 -3.08 4.84
CA ASP A 135 -21.36 -4.23 4.83
C ASP A 135 -22.07 -4.31 3.47
N ALA A 136 -22.36 -5.53 2.99
CA ALA A 136 -23.06 -5.76 1.73
C ALA A 136 -24.49 -5.18 1.71
N VAL A 137 -24.97 -4.67 2.85
CA VAL A 137 -26.26 -4.00 3.00
C VAL A 137 -26.13 -2.50 2.68
N ARG A 138 -26.60 -2.14 1.48
CA ARG A 138 -26.74 -0.79 0.86
C ARG A 138 -25.50 -0.22 0.17
N LEU A 139 -25.17 -0.80 -0.99
CA LEU A 139 -24.73 0.02 -2.12
C LEU A 139 -25.97 0.40 -2.94
N ASP A 140 -26.44 1.64 -2.77
CA ASP A 140 -27.37 2.23 -3.73
C ASP A 140 -26.60 2.36 -5.06
N PRO A 141 -27.06 1.77 -6.18
CA PRO A 141 -26.29 1.67 -7.44
C PRO A 141 -25.77 3.01 -7.99
N VAL A 142 -26.34 4.12 -7.53
CA VAL A 142 -26.00 5.50 -7.93
C VAL A 142 -24.57 5.91 -7.54
N LEU A 143 -23.98 5.32 -6.49
CA LEU A 143 -22.64 5.71 -6.01
C LEU A 143 -21.47 5.03 -6.75
N LEU A 144 -21.74 4.03 -7.61
CA LEU A 144 -20.69 3.24 -8.28
C LEU A 144 -20.55 3.54 -9.77
N THR A 145 -21.43 4.35 -10.35
CA THR A 145 -21.25 4.82 -11.73
C THR A 145 -20.27 6.00 -11.74
N PRO A 146 -19.12 5.89 -12.43
CA PRO A 146 -18.31 7.07 -12.72
C PRO A 146 -19.20 8.05 -13.48
N SER A 147 -19.28 9.30 -13.02
CA SER A 147 -19.90 10.37 -13.78
C SER A 147 -19.29 10.36 -15.18
N ALA A 148 -20.10 10.14 -16.22
CA ALA A 148 -19.63 10.19 -17.59
C ALA A 148 -18.88 11.51 -17.80
N PRO A 149 -17.73 11.53 -18.51
CA PRO A 149 -17.05 12.78 -18.82
C PRO A 149 -18.04 13.68 -19.55
N GLY A 150 -18.38 14.80 -18.89
CA GLY A 150 -19.22 15.82 -19.48
C GLY A 150 -18.63 16.24 -20.81
N ARG A 151 -19.42 16.12 -21.88
CA ARG A 151 -19.10 16.74 -23.16
C ARG A 151 -19.23 18.25 -22.96
N GLU A 152 -18.18 18.90 -22.48
CA GLU A 152 -18.07 20.34 -22.63
C GLU A 152 -17.78 20.63 -24.10
N GLY A 153 -18.81 21.20 -24.75
CA GLY A 153 -18.78 21.61 -26.13
C GLY A 153 -17.69 22.65 -26.36
N PHE A 154 -16.81 22.34 -27.29
CA PHE A 154 -15.94 23.32 -27.92
C PHE A 154 -16.82 24.24 -28.78
N VAL A 155 -17.23 25.39 -28.24
CA VAL A 155 -17.79 26.47 -29.07
C VAL A 155 -16.62 27.31 -29.56
N ARG A 156 -16.33 27.22 -30.85
CA ARG A 156 -15.52 28.20 -31.58
C ARG A 156 -16.37 29.43 -31.86
N SER A 157 -15.88 30.59 -31.46
CA SER A 157 -15.97 31.85 -32.22
C SER A 157 -14.78 32.71 -31.84
#